data_AF-A0A6I1W517-F1
#
_entry.id   AF-A0A6I1W517-F1
#
_cell.length_a   1.000
_cell.length_b   1.000
_cell.length_c   1.000
_cell.angle_alpha   90.00
_cell.angle_beta   90.00
_cell.angle_gamma   90.00
#
_symmetry.space_group_name_H-M   'P 1'
#
loop_
_entity.id
_entity.type
_entity.pdbx_description
1 polymer ?
#
loop_
_entity_poly.entity_id
_entity_poly.type
_entity_poly.pdbx_seq_one_letter_code
_entity_poly.pdbx_strand_id
1 'polypeptide(L)'
;RFRQHTEDYMRYMDLLGRRLVRLLALSLQLPEDFFDEGLKEPMIISRMLHYPSQPADARENQLGAGAHTDWGLITLLLQDEVGGLEV
;
A
#
# COMPACT_ATOMS: atom_id res chain seq x y z
N ARG A 1 12.75 6.78 -18.29
CA ARG A 1 12.92 7.18 -16.87
C ARG A 1 11.79 6.65 -15.99
N PHE A 2 10.51 6.77 -16.39
CA PHE A 2 9.36 6.26 -15.63
C PHE A 2 9.54 4.82 -15.08
N ARG A 3 9.73 3.82 -15.97
CA ARG A 3 9.96 2.42 -15.59
C ARG A 3 10.98 2.26 -14.48
N GLN A 4 12.17 2.83 -14.67
CA GLN A 4 13.27 2.74 -13.71
C GLN A 4 12.86 3.28 -12.33
N HIS A 5 12.23 4.45 -12.28
CA HIS A 5 11.76 5.03 -11.02
C HIS A 5 10.68 4.18 -10.34
N THR A 6 9.76 3.60 -11.11
CA THR A 6 8.73 2.70 -10.57
C THR A 6 9.35 1.42 -10.00
N GLU A 7 10.26 0.79 -10.73
CA GLU A 7 10.96 -0.43 -10.29
C GLU A 7 11.84 -0.17 -9.05
N ASP A 8 12.51 0.99 -9.01
CA ASP A 8 13.26 1.41 -7.83
C ASP A 8 12.36 1.65 -6.62
N TYR A 9 11.25 2.36 -6.79
CA TYR A 9 10.28 2.59 -5.74
C TYR A 9 9.71 1.28 -5.19
N MET A 10 9.31 0.35 -6.06
CA MET A 10 8.82 -0.97 -5.66
C MET A 10 9.85 -1.74 -4.84
N ARG A 11 11.13 -1.69 -5.21
CA ARG A 11 12.21 -2.32 -4.45
C ARG A 11 12.36 -1.71 -3.06
N TYR A 12 12.33 -0.39 -2.94
CA TYR A 12 12.41 0.27 -1.64
C TYR A 12 11.19 -0.05 -0.76
N MET A 13 10.00 -0.16 -1.35
CA MET A 13 8.79 -0.55 -0.63
C MET A 13 8.82 -2.02 -0.18
N ASP A 14 9.41 -2.94 -0.95
CA ASP A 14 9.63 -4.32 -0.50
C ASP A 14 10.51 -4.36 0.76
N LEU A 15 11.66 -3.67 0.72
CA LEU A 15 12.58 -3.61 1.85
C LEU A 15 11.92 -3.01 3.11
N LEU A 16 11.13 -1.94 2.93
CA LEU A 16 10.38 -1.33 4.02
C LEU A 16 9.29 -2.27 4.55
N GLY A 17 8.53 -2.91 3.67
CA GLY A 17 7.47 -3.86 4.01
C GLY A 17 8.01 -5.04 4.83
N ARG A 18 9.11 -5.65 4.40
CA ARG A 18 9.79 -6.73 5.15
C ARG A 18 10.17 -6.28 6.56
N ARG A 19 10.74 -5.08 6.70
CA ARG A 19 11.09 -4.54 8.02
C ARG A 19 9.86 -4.36 8.90
N LEU A 20 8.77 -3.83 8.36
CA LEU A 20 7.53 -3.62 9.12
C LEU A 20 6.88 -4.94 9.53
N VAL A 21 6.86 -5.94 8.64
CA VAL A 21 6.30 -7.26 8.95
C VAL A 21 7.10 -7.97 10.06
N ARG A 22 8.43 -7.85 10.08
CA ARG A 22 9.25 -8.36 11.18
C ARG A 22 8.95 -7.65 12.51
N LEU A 23 8.74 -6.33 12.48
CA LEU A 23 8.29 -5.58 13.66
C LEU A 23 6.90 -6.00 14.14
N LEU A 24 5.98 -6.33 13.22
CA LEU A 24 4.69 -6.92 13.55
C LEU A 24 4.82 -8.31 14.18
N ALA A 25 5.76 -9.15 13.70
CA ALA A 25 6.03 -10.44 14.33
C ALA A 25 6.45 -10.27 15.80
N LEU A 26 7.38 -9.34 16.06
CA LEU A 26 7.84 -9.04 17.41
C LEU A 26 6.73 -8.49 18.31
N SER A 27 5.84 -7.62 17.79
CA SER A 27 4.71 -7.10 18.59
C SER A 27 3.71 -8.18 18.98
N LEU A 28 3.62 -9.25 18.18
CA LEU A 28 2.83 -10.45 18.44
C LEU A 28 3.56 -11.51 19.27
N GLN A 29 4.77 -11.21 19.78
CA GLN A 29 5.61 -12.15 20.55
C GLN A 29 6.00 -13.41 19.76
N LEU A 30 6.13 -13.27 18.43
CA LEU A 30 6.64 -14.30 17.54
C LEU A 30 8.14 -14.09 17.26
N PRO A 31 8.87 -15.10 16.74
CA PRO A 31 10.20 -14.90 16.18
C PRO A 31 10.21 -13.77 15.15
N GLU A 32 11.27 -12.95 15.11
CA GLU A 32 11.37 -11.80 14.21
C GLU A 32 11.18 -12.20 12.74
N ASP A 33 11.68 -13.38 12.36
CA ASP A 33 11.66 -13.95 11.02
C ASP A 33 10.42 -14.80 10.72
N PHE A 34 9.41 -14.80 11.61
CA PHE A 34 8.24 -15.69 11.50
C PHE A 34 7.54 -15.66 10.14
N PHE A 35 7.44 -14.48 9.51
CA PHE A 35 6.78 -14.31 8.21
C PHE A 35 7.73 -14.43 7.01
N ASP A 36 9.04 -14.55 7.21
CA ASP A 36 10.03 -14.49 6.13
C ASP A 36 9.85 -15.63 5.11
N GLU A 37 9.43 -16.81 5.57
CA GLU A 37 9.16 -17.96 4.70
C GLU A 37 8.07 -17.65 3.67
N GLY A 38 6.97 -17.02 4.10
CA GLY A 38 5.87 -16.60 3.23
C GLY A 38 6.22 -15.42 2.31
N LEU A 39 7.38 -14.79 2.51
CA LEU A 39 7.85 -13.62 1.78
C LEU A 39 9.12 -13.92 0.95
N LYS A 40 9.44 -15.18 0.67
CA LYS A 40 10.55 -15.54 -0.24
C LYS A 40 10.29 -15.04 -1.66
N GLU A 41 9.07 -15.23 -2.17
CA GLU A 41 8.62 -14.76 -3.48
C GLU A 41 7.32 -13.96 -3.31
N PRO A 42 7.40 -12.73 -2.78
CA PRO A 42 6.20 -11.96 -2.47
C PRO A 42 5.54 -11.46 -3.75
N MET A 43 4.21 -11.55 -3.80
CA MET A 43 3.44 -10.85 -4.81
C MET A 43 3.27 -9.39 -4.40
N ILE A 44 4.10 -8.52 -4.98
CA ILE A 44 4.07 -7.07 -4.71
C ILE A 44 3.33 -6.36 -5.83
N ILE A 45 2.22 -5.71 -5.48
CA ILE A 45 1.40 -4.94 -6.42
C ILE A 45 1.55 -3.45 -6.08
N SER A 46 2.03 -2.66 -7.03
CA SER A 46 2.07 -1.19 -6.92
C SER A 46 0.92 -0.58 -7.73
N ARG A 47 0.04 0.17 -7.07
CA ARG A 47 -1.06 0.91 -7.71
C ARG A 47 -0.72 2.40 -7.74
N MET A 48 -0.38 2.91 -8.93
CA MET A 48 -0.25 4.35 -9.16
C MET A 48 -1.62 4.93 -9.46
N LEU A 49 -2.15 5.74 -8.53
CA LEU A 49 -3.51 6.26 -8.57
C LEU A 49 -3.49 7.77 -8.81
N HIS A 50 -4.42 8.24 -9.64
CA HIS A 50 -4.70 9.66 -9.81
C HIS A 50 -6.22 9.84 -9.80
N TYR A 51 -6.72 10.55 -8.80
CA TYR A 51 -8.13 10.90 -8.68
C TYR A 51 -8.33 12.31 -9.24
N PRO A 52 -9.14 12.49 -10.30
CA PRO A 52 -9.43 13.83 -10.81
C PRO A 52 -10.32 14.60 -9.83
N SER A 53 -10.30 15.93 -9.92
CA SER A 53 -11.25 16.78 -9.20
C SER A 53 -12.69 16.37 -9.50
N GLN A 54 -13.54 16.37 -8.48
CA GLN A 54 -14.96 16.12 -8.65
C GLN A 54 -15.60 17.25 -9.48
N PRO A 55 -16.47 16.94 -10.45
CA PRO A 55 -17.18 17.96 -11.21
C PRO A 55 -18.17 18.72 -10.32
N ALA A 56 -18.54 19.94 -10.73
CA ALA A 56 -19.44 20.80 -9.96
C ALA A 56 -20.86 20.20 -9.77
N ASP A 57 -21.26 19.29 -10.65
CA ASP A 57 -22.53 18.57 -10.62
C ASP A 57 -22.40 17.13 -10.10
N ALA A 58 -21.30 16.81 -9.38
CA ALA A 58 -21.12 15.52 -8.75
C ALA A 58 -22.29 15.19 -7.81
N ARG A 59 -22.74 13.94 -7.84
CA ARG A 59 -23.81 13.48 -6.95
C ARG A 59 -23.31 13.36 -5.52
N GLU A 60 -24.23 13.49 -4.56
CA GLU A 60 -23.94 13.11 -3.18
C GLU A 60 -23.44 11.65 -3.13
N ASN A 61 -22.39 11.41 -2.34
CA ASN A 61 -21.70 10.12 -2.22
C ASN A 61 -21.11 9.57 -3.54
N GLN A 62 -20.73 10.43 -4.49
CA GLN A 62 -19.92 10.04 -5.63
C GLN A 62 -18.46 9.78 -5.20
N LEU A 63 -18.14 8.54 -4.85
CA LEU A 63 -16.82 8.16 -4.35
C LEU A 63 -15.79 7.93 -5.47
N GLY A 64 -14.54 8.33 -5.23
CA GLY A 64 -13.41 8.00 -6.10
C GLY A 64 -12.98 6.53 -5.98
N ALA A 65 -13.04 5.99 -4.77
CA ALA A 65 -12.88 4.56 -4.47
C ALA A 65 -13.92 4.16 -3.42
N GLY A 66 -14.66 3.07 -3.67
CA GLY A 66 -15.66 2.56 -2.73
C GLY A 66 -15.02 1.86 -1.53
N ALA A 67 -15.80 1.64 -0.47
CA ALA A 67 -15.36 0.88 0.70
C ALA A 67 -14.92 -0.54 0.30
N HIS A 68 -13.72 -0.94 0.74
CA HIS A 68 -13.16 -2.26 0.47
C HIS A 68 -12.07 -2.60 1.48
N THR A 69 -11.71 -3.88 1.53
CA THR A 69 -10.47 -4.36 2.14
C THR A 69 -9.45 -4.65 1.05
N ASP A 70 -8.19 -4.37 1.33
CA ASP A 70 -7.11 -4.81 0.46
C ASP A 70 -6.84 -6.32 0.62
N TRP A 71 -6.28 -6.90 -0.43
CA TRP A 71 -5.76 -8.26 -0.41
C TRP A 71 -4.31 -8.26 0.07
N GLY A 72 -3.88 -9.33 0.73
CA GLY A 72 -2.50 -9.53 1.14
C GLY A 72 -2.26 -9.26 2.62
N LEU A 73 -0.98 -9.04 2.99
CA LEU A 73 -0.54 -8.94 4.38
C LEU A 73 -0.59 -7.52 4.92
N ILE A 74 -0.01 -6.55 4.20
CA ILE A 74 -0.01 -5.12 4.55
C ILE A 74 -0.08 -4.26 3.27
N THR A 75 -0.67 -3.07 3.40
CA THR A 75 -0.63 -2.02 2.37
C THR A 75 0.19 -0.84 2.88
N LEU A 76 1.15 -0.39 2.07
CA LEU A 76 1.87 0.87 2.29
C LEU A 76 1.24 1.94 1.38
N LEU A 77 0.50 2.88 1.98
CA LEU A 77 -0.21 3.92 1.26
C LEU A 77 0.51 5.26 1.41
N LEU A 78 0.95 5.82 0.29
CA LEU A 78 1.46 7.19 0.19
C LEU A 78 0.38 8.05 -0.48
N GLN A 79 -0.06 9.10 0.20
CA GLN A 79 -1.02 10.08 -0.31
C GLN A 79 -0.39 11.47 -0.33
N ASP A 80 -0.89 12.34 -1.20
CA ASP A 80 -0.54 13.76 -1.21
C ASP A 80 -1.34 14.53 -0.14
N GLU A 81 -1.26 15.86 -0.20
CA GLU A 81 -1.91 16.75 0.76
C GLU A 81 -3.40 17.03 0.45
N VAL A 82 -3.94 16.52 -0.66
CA VAL A 82 -5.35 16.76 -1.05
C VAL A 82 -6.31 16.03 -0.12
N GLY A 83 -5.93 14.85 0.37
CA GLY A 83 -6.74 14.01 1.25
C GLY A 83 -7.88 13.28 0.53
N GLY A 84 -8.84 12.76 1.32
CA GLY A 84 -10.02 12.01 0.83
C GLY A 84 -10.02 10.52 1.20
N LEU A 85 -8.94 10.01 1.79
CA LEU A 85 -8.95 8.68 2.41
C LEU A 85 -9.77 8.69 3.70
N GLU A 86 -10.62 7.68 3.86
CA GLU A 86 -11.34 7.37 5.09
C GLU A 86 -11.11 5.89 5.46
N VAL A 87 -11.09 5.60 6.77
CA VAL A 87 -10.89 4.25 7.34
C VAL A 87 -11.92 4.00 8.42
#